data_AF-A0AAD2A717-F1
#
_entry.id   AF-A0AAD2A717-F1
#
_cell.length_a   1.000
_cell.length_b   1.000
_cell.length_c   1.000
_cell.angle_alpha   90.00
_cell.angle_beta   90.00
_cell.angle_gamma   90.00
#
_symmetry.space_group_name_H-M   'P 1'
#
loop_
_entity.id
_entity.type
_entity.pdbx_description
1 polymer ?
#
loop_
_entity_poly.entity_id
_entity_poly.type
_entity_poly.pdbx_seq_one_letter_code
_entity_poly.pdbx_strand_id
1 'polypeptide(L)'
;MENSQELHGNGNLVDPGLKIKRHSLYQSGGKFSLPWIDTRVFYIRISNFKVDESTHESLILKHIPLSPETLLEVNGVRCSIDSEGVSCLLRRDRAYKKSEEVTFEHG
;
A
#
# COMPACT_ATOMS: atom_id res chain seq x y z
N MET A 1 -34.95 24.92 -48.94
CA MET A 1 -35.17 25.32 -47.53
C MET A 1 -34.17 24.52 -46.73
N GLU A 2 -32.98 25.09 -46.55
CA GLU A 2 -31.81 24.43 -45.96
C GLU A 2 -31.26 25.31 -44.83
N ASN A 3 -31.20 24.70 -43.64
CA ASN A 3 -30.33 24.89 -42.46
C ASN A 3 -29.68 26.26 -42.15
N SER A 4 -29.83 26.73 -40.90
CA SER A 4 -28.74 27.28 -40.07
C SER A 4 -29.11 27.33 -38.58
N GLN A 5 -28.06 27.29 -37.76
CA GLN A 5 -27.94 27.02 -36.33
C GLN A 5 -28.47 28.13 -35.41
N GLU A 6 -28.80 27.80 -34.15
CA GLU A 6 -28.33 28.58 -32.97
C GLU A 6 -28.62 27.84 -31.64
N LEU A 7 -27.58 27.77 -30.80
CA LEU A 7 -27.56 27.14 -29.49
C LEU A 7 -27.89 28.22 -28.45
N HIS A 8 -29.00 28.09 -27.72
CA HIS A 8 -29.29 29.00 -26.60
C HIS A 8 -29.70 28.19 -25.37
N GLY A 9 -28.84 28.21 -24.35
CA GLY A 9 -28.95 27.33 -23.19
C GLY A 9 -28.30 27.91 -21.94
N ASN A 10 -28.86 29.03 -21.49
CA ASN A 10 -29.02 29.49 -20.11
C ASN A 10 -27.77 29.70 -19.23
N GLY A 11 -27.58 30.96 -18.81
CA GLY A 11 -26.52 31.40 -17.91
C GLY A 11 -26.66 30.82 -16.49
N ASN A 12 -25.53 30.43 -15.91
CA ASN A 12 -25.45 30.17 -14.47
C ASN A 12 -24.73 31.34 -13.79
N LEU A 13 -25.53 32.05 -13.00
CA LEU A 13 -25.15 33.10 -12.07
C LEU A 13 -24.04 32.58 -11.14
N VAL A 14 -22.87 33.19 -11.18
CA VAL A 14 -21.80 32.94 -10.22
C VAL A 14 -22.23 33.58 -8.90
N ASP A 15 -22.80 32.79 -7.98
CA ASP A 15 -23.03 33.21 -6.61
C ASP A 15 -21.68 33.40 -5.88
N PRO A 16 -21.34 34.62 -5.40
CA PRO A 16 -20.11 34.86 -4.65
C PRO A 16 -20.15 34.28 -3.22
N GLY A 17 -21.28 33.76 -2.76
CA GLY A 17 -21.50 33.26 -1.40
C GLY A 17 -21.02 31.83 -1.13
N LEU A 18 -20.93 30.96 -2.15
CA LEU A 18 -20.48 29.58 -1.97
C LEU A 18 -18.99 29.41 -2.28
N LYS A 19 -18.15 30.15 -1.54
CA LYS A 19 -16.72 29.83 -1.47
C LYS A 19 -16.56 28.54 -0.68
N ILE A 20 -16.53 27.41 -1.38
CA ILE A 20 -16.02 26.14 -0.84
C ILE A 20 -14.64 26.46 -0.26
N LYS A 21 -14.55 26.59 1.07
CA LYS A 21 -13.28 26.63 1.78
C LYS A 21 -12.67 25.25 1.61
N ARG A 22 -11.95 25.09 0.51
CA ARG A 22 -11.06 23.98 0.29
C ARG A 22 -10.05 24.03 1.44
N HIS A 23 -10.22 23.14 2.40
CA HIS A 23 -9.23 22.94 3.45
C HIS A 23 -7.90 22.66 2.76
N SER A 24 -6.86 23.40 3.13
CA SER A 24 -5.51 23.30 2.57
C SER A 24 -4.92 21.90 2.69
N LEU A 25 -5.47 21.02 3.55
CA LEU A 25 -5.13 19.60 3.58
C LEU A 25 -5.39 18.88 2.24
N TYR A 26 -6.36 19.35 1.44
CA TYR A 26 -6.72 18.72 0.16
C TYR A 26 -6.38 19.60 -1.06
N GLN A 27 -5.76 20.76 -0.84
CA GLN A 27 -5.35 21.68 -1.90
C GLN A 27 -3.92 22.14 -1.75
N SER A 28 -3.01 21.22 -2.03
CA SER A 28 -1.75 21.56 -2.67
C SER A 28 -1.14 20.27 -3.17
N GLY A 29 -0.82 20.22 -4.47
CA GLY A 29 0.08 19.24 -5.06
C GLY A 29 1.53 19.35 -4.56
N GLY A 30 1.73 19.84 -3.34
CA GLY A 30 2.92 19.57 -2.56
C GLY A 30 2.75 18.20 -1.93
N LYS A 31 3.29 17.17 -2.60
CA LYS A 31 3.75 15.98 -1.90
C LYS A 31 4.72 16.48 -0.83
N PHE A 32 4.23 16.82 0.38
CA PHE A 32 5.06 16.59 1.54
C PHE A 32 5.45 15.13 1.37
N SER A 33 6.72 14.86 1.07
CA SER A 33 7.20 13.50 1.10
C SER A 33 7.06 13.11 2.57
N LEU A 34 5.90 12.60 2.94
CA LEU A 34 5.72 11.95 4.21
C LEU A 34 6.91 10.99 4.31
N PRO A 35 7.72 11.10 5.36
CA PRO A 35 8.93 10.30 5.45
C PRO A 35 8.52 8.83 5.33
N TRP A 36 9.06 8.15 4.33
CA TRP A 36 8.86 6.73 4.17
C TRP A 36 9.46 6.05 5.38
N ILE A 37 8.70 5.19 6.04
CA ILE A 37 9.26 4.30 7.04
C ILE A 37 10.00 3.19 6.26
N ASP A 38 11.33 3.17 6.33
CA ASP A 38 12.13 2.07 5.79
C ASP A 38 12.14 0.91 6.78
N THR A 39 11.70 -0.26 6.33
CA THR A 39 11.72 -1.51 7.08
C THR A 39 12.40 -2.60 6.27
N ARG A 40 13.28 -3.36 6.92
CA ARG A 40 13.92 -4.53 6.30
C ARG A 40 13.47 -5.80 6.97
N VAL A 41 13.07 -6.77 6.16
CA VAL A 41 12.71 -8.11 6.59
C VAL A 41 13.92 -9.01 6.38
N PHE A 42 14.67 -9.27 7.44
CA PHE A 42 15.81 -10.19 7.40
C PHE A 42 15.36 -11.65 7.54
N TYR A 43 14.53 -11.92 8.55
CA TYR A 43 13.95 -13.23 8.79
C TYR A 43 12.59 -13.14 9.47
N ILE A 44 11.81 -14.21 9.36
CA ILE A 44 10.58 -14.46 10.11
C ILE A 44 10.71 -15.80 10.81
N ARG A 45 10.39 -15.82 12.10
CA ARG A 45 10.39 -17.03 12.92
C ARG A 45 8.98 -17.28 13.42
N ILE A 46 8.46 -18.45 13.11
CA ILE A 46 7.11 -18.87 13.52
C ILE A 46 7.29 -20.00 14.53
N SER A 47 6.88 -19.75 15.77
CA SER A 47 6.87 -20.73 16.86
C SER A 47 5.45 -21.28 17.09
N ASN A 48 5.32 -22.35 17.86
CA ASN A 48 4.04 -23.07 18.04
C ASN A 48 3.44 -23.54 16.69
N PHE A 49 4.34 -23.97 15.81
CA PHE A 49 4.02 -24.42 14.46
C PHE A 49 4.42 -25.89 14.33
N LYS A 50 3.48 -26.74 13.89
CA LYS A 50 3.75 -28.16 13.65
C LYS A 50 4.70 -28.30 12.46
N VAL A 51 5.97 -28.56 12.74
CA VAL A 51 6.99 -28.81 11.72
C VAL A 51 6.98 -30.29 11.32
N ASP A 52 6.56 -30.57 10.09
CA ASP A 52 6.58 -31.90 9.48
C ASP A 52 6.98 -31.84 7.99
N GLU A 53 6.91 -32.99 7.31
CA GLU A 53 7.28 -33.16 5.90
C GLU A 53 6.42 -32.31 4.94
N SER A 54 5.26 -31.79 5.38
CA SER A 54 4.40 -30.89 4.61
C SER A 54 4.75 -29.40 4.79
N THR A 55 5.71 -29.08 5.67
CA THR A 55 6.13 -27.70 5.90
C THR A 55 6.76 -27.13 4.64
N HIS A 56 6.17 -26.05 4.14
CA HIS A 56 6.57 -25.42 2.89
C HIS A 56 8.00 -24.86 2.95
N GLU A 57 8.69 -24.85 1.81
CA GLU A 57 10.07 -24.36 1.69
C GLU A 57 10.15 -22.84 1.59
N SER A 58 9.02 -22.15 1.41
CA SER A 58 8.97 -20.71 1.27
C SER A 58 7.76 -20.09 1.95
N LEU A 59 7.91 -18.83 2.36
CA LEU A 59 6.87 -18.00 2.95
C LEU A 59 6.73 -16.71 2.14
N ILE A 60 5.50 -16.32 1.82
CA ILE A 60 5.22 -15.01 1.22
C ILE A 60 4.67 -14.11 2.32
N LEU A 61 5.44 -13.10 2.71
CA LEU A 61 4.96 -12.03 3.59
C LEU A 61 4.35 -10.93 2.71
N LYS A 62 3.05 -10.66 2.88
CA LYS A 62 2.38 -9.55 2.19
C LYS A 62 2.08 -8.43 3.18
N HIS A 63 2.53 -7.22 2.87
CA HIS A 63 2.17 -6.00 3.57
C HIS A 63 1.14 -5.22 2.75
N ILE A 64 0.02 -4.85 3.38
CA ILE A 64 -1.09 -4.09 2.79
C ILE A 64 -1.34 -2.86 3.68
N PRO A 65 -1.08 -1.64 3.19
CA PRO A 65 -1.37 -0.42 3.94
C PRO A 65 -2.88 -0.26 4.17
N LEU A 66 -3.26 0.03 5.42
CA LEU A 66 -4.67 0.24 5.79
C LEU A 66 -5.05 1.73 5.90
N SER A 67 -4.08 2.63 5.76
CA SER A 67 -4.28 4.08 5.85
C SER A 67 -3.47 4.80 4.77
N PRO A 68 -4.01 5.86 4.15
CA PRO A 68 -3.28 6.70 3.19
C PRO A 68 -2.01 7.33 3.76
N GLU A 69 -2.00 7.58 5.07
CA GLU A 69 -0.85 8.16 5.79
C GLU A 69 0.26 7.14 6.06
N THR A 70 0.02 5.85 5.78
CA THR A 70 1.03 4.79 5.91
C THR A 70 1.83 4.68 4.62
N LEU A 71 2.99 5.34 4.58
CA LEU A 71 4.00 5.16 3.53
C LEU A 71 5.11 4.25 4.05
N LEU A 72 5.22 3.04 3.49
CA LEU A 72 6.20 2.04 3.91
C LEU A 72 7.10 1.65 2.74
N GLU A 73 8.40 1.59 2.99
CA GLU A 73 9.37 0.98 2.10
C GLU A 73 9.82 -0.35 2.73
N VAL A 74 9.58 -1.47 2.05
CA VAL A 74 9.96 -2.80 2.52
C VAL A 74 11.03 -3.35 1.61
N ASN A 75 12.22 -3.58 2.15
CA ASN A 75 13.37 -4.08 1.37
C ASN A 75 13.63 -3.24 0.09
N GLY A 76 13.47 -1.92 0.16
CA GLY A 76 13.66 -1.01 -0.97
C GLY A 76 12.43 -0.87 -1.90
N VAL A 77 11.34 -1.59 -1.65
CA VAL A 77 10.10 -1.51 -2.44
C VAL A 77 9.08 -0.67 -1.71
N ARG A 78 8.64 0.41 -2.36
CA ARG A 78 7.67 1.37 -1.84
C ARG A 78 6.25 0.87 -1.99
N CYS A 79 5.48 0.99 -0.92
CA CYS A 79 4.07 0.61 -0.84
C CYS A 79 3.22 1.74 -0.23
N SER A 80 2.13 2.07 -0.90
CA SER A 80 1.09 2.99 -0.42
C SER A 80 -0.30 2.35 -0.59
N ILE A 81 -1.34 3.00 -0.06
CA ILE A 81 -2.73 2.51 -0.17
C ILE A 81 -3.20 2.38 -1.63
N ASP A 82 -2.59 3.12 -2.55
CA ASP A 82 -2.90 3.09 -3.99
C ASP A 82 -2.22 1.92 -4.72
N SER A 83 -1.42 1.11 -4.02
CA SER A 83 -0.72 -0.07 -4.55
C SER A 83 -1.36 -1.37 -4.07
N GLU A 84 -1.12 -2.49 -4.76
CA GLU A 84 -1.63 -3.82 -4.38
C GLU A 84 -1.02 -4.41 -3.09
N GLY A 85 -0.19 -3.64 -2.39
CA GLY A 85 0.68 -4.09 -1.31
C GLY A 85 2.10 -4.38 -1.80
N VAL A 86 2.98 -4.72 -0.86
CA VAL A 86 4.32 -5.25 -1.15
C VAL A 86 4.43 -6.67 -0.63
N SER A 87 5.04 -7.55 -1.41
CA SER A 87 5.25 -8.95 -1.05
C SER A 87 6.74 -9.26 -0.95
N CYS A 88 7.12 -10.03 0.06
CA CYS A 88 8.48 -10.55 0.25
C CYS A 88 8.42 -12.08 0.25
N LEU A 89 9.17 -12.71 -0.66
CA LEU A 89 9.36 -14.15 -0.66
C LEU A 89 10.57 -14.49 0.21
N LEU A 90 10.35 -15.32 1.23
CA LEU A 90 11.38 -15.78 2.15
C LEU A 90 11.56 -17.29 1.98
N ARG A 91 12.81 -17.75 2.04
CA ARG A 91 13.16 -19.17 1.94
C ARG A 91 13.31 -19.75 3.34
N ARG A 92 12.90 -21.00 3.53
CA ARG A 92 13.07 -21.70 4.80
C ARG A 92 14.56 -21.94 5.05
N ASP A 93 15.08 -21.31 6.10
CA ASP A 93 16.43 -21.54 6.61
C ASP A 93 16.44 -22.81 7.48
N ARG A 94 15.63 -22.81 8.55
CA ARG A 94 15.63 -23.86 9.57
C ARG A 94 14.23 -24.29 9.97
N ALA A 95 14.09 -25.56 10.31
CA ALA A 95 12.86 -26.18 10.79
C ALA A 95 13.19 -27.10 11.98
N TYR A 96 12.81 -26.67 13.19
CA TYR A 96 13.10 -27.36 14.44
C TYR A 96 11.85 -28.06 14.96
N LYS A 97 11.75 -29.38 14.73
CA LYS A 97 10.63 -30.21 15.21
C LYS A 97 10.49 -30.20 16.74
N LYS A 98 11.61 -30.22 17.47
CA LYS A 98 11.60 -30.29 18.94
C LYS A 98 11.03 -29.04 19.62
N SER A 99 11.22 -27.88 19.01
CA SER A 99 10.76 -26.58 19.53
C SER A 99 9.57 -26.02 18.76
N GLU A 100 8.98 -26.81 17.85
CA GLU A 100 7.83 -26.42 17.01
C GLU A 100 8.03 -25.06 16.36
N GLU A 101 9.19 -24.88 15.71
CA GLU A 101 9.62 -23.60 15.16
C GLU A 101 10.18 -23.73 13.74
N VAL A 102 9.83 -22.76 12.89
CA VAL A 102 10.38 -22.61 11.54
C VAL A 102 10.86 -21.18 11.32
N THR A 103 12.03 -21.05 10.70
CA THR A 103 12.65 -19.78 10.34
C THR A 103 12.72 -19.65 8.83
N PHE A 104 12.27 -18.52 8.31
CA PHE A 104 12.39 -18.12 6.91
C PHE A 104 13.25 -16.87 6.82
N GLU A 105 14.13 -16.78 5.84
CA GLU A 105 15.03 -15.65 5.64
C GLU A 105 14.95 -15.13 4.21
N HIS A 106 15.38 -13.88 4.02
CA HIS A 106 15.55 -13.32 2.68
C HIS A 106 16.72 -14.05 2.00
N GLY A 107 16.42 -14.74 0.90
CA GLY A 107 17.41 -15.49 0.12
C GLY A 107 18.36 -14.62 -0.70
#